data_AF-A0A840CX05-F1
#
_entry.id   AF-A0A840CX05-F1
#
_cell.length_a   1.000
_cell.length_b   1.000
_cell.length_c   1.000
_cell.angle_alpha   90.00
_cell.angle_beta   90.00
_cell.angle_gamma   90.00
#
_symmetry.space_group_name_H-M   'P 1'
#
loop_
_entity.id
_entity.type
_entity.pdbx_description
1 polymer ?
#
loop_
_entity_poly.entity_id
_entity_poly.type
_entity_poly.pdbx_seq_one_letter_code
_entity_poly.pdbx_strand_id
1 'polypeptide(L)'
;MEMSHNKPFSRRKFVSVGLSATLVVLVITAIVIQIFEALEIDFFIHLFTVIHIFTGLTFTVLSVLHTMLNWQLLRGYFQTRRLGVRRETIGALLLTLVTILTAVLFVCLVMD
;
A
#
# COMPACT_ATOMS: atom_id res chain seq x y z
N MET A 1 19.06 -11.49 37.90
CA MET A 1 18.05 -11.96 36.93
C MET A 1 17.56 -10.73 36.20
N GLU A 2 18.20 -10.40 35.08
CA GLU A 2 17.80 -9.25 34.25
C GLU A 2 16.42 -9.53 33.68
N MET A 3 15.42 -8.76 34.13
CA MET A 3 14.09 -8.80 33.54
C MET A 3 14.21 -8.28 32.11
N SER A 4 14.18 -9.17 31.12
CA SER A 4 14.10 -8.78 29.72
C SER A 4 12.86 -7.92 29.54
N HIS A 5 13.05 -6.61 29.37
CA HIS A 5 12.01 -5.64 29.07
C HIS A 5 11.47 -5.94 27.67
N ASN A 6 10.62 -6.97 27.54
CA ASN A 6 10.01 -7.34 26.28
C ASN A 6 9.09 -6.19 25.85
N LYS A 7 9.55 -5.42 24.85
CA LYS A 7 8.75 -4.37 24.23
C LYS A 7 7.43 -4.97 23.75
N PRO A 8 6.28 -4.40 24.11
CA PRO A 8 5.00 -4.92 23.66
C PRO A 8 4.93 -4.87 22.13
N PHE A 9 4.37 -5.92 21.53
CA PHE A 9 4.19 -6.03 20.09
C PHE A 9 3.43 -4.82 19.54
N SER A 10 4.04 -4.10 18.60
CA SER A 10 3.43 -2.93 17.99
C SER A 10 2.68 -3.33 16.72
N ARG A 11 1.36 -3.50 16.84
CA ARG A 11 0.46 -3.77 15.70
C ARG A 11 0.68 -2.79 14.55
N ARG A 12 0.93 -1.52 14.85
CA ARG A 12 1.19 -0.47 13.84
C ARG A 12 2.45 -0.76 13.04
N LYS A 13 3.56 -1.07 13.71
CA LYS A 13 4.81 -1.41 13.03
C LYS A 13 4.66 -2.66 12.18
N PHE A 14 3.95 -3.66 12.69
CA PHE A 14 3.65 -4.87 11.94
C PHE A 14 2.87 -4.57 10.64
N VAL A 15 1.79 -3.78 10.73
CA VAL A 15 1.00 -3.39 9.55
C VAL A 15 1.84 -2.58 8.54
N SER A 16 2.67 -1.64 9.00
CA SER A 16 3.56 -0.87 8.11
C SER A 16 4.61 -1.74 7.42
N VAL A 17 5.21 -2.71 8.13
CA VAL A 17 6.16 -3.67 7.53
C VAL A 17 5.44 -4.57 6.53
N GLY A 18 4.25 -5.06 6.87
CA GLY A 18 3.42 -5.85 5.96
C GLY A 18 3.07 -5.09 4.67
N LEU A 19 2.73 -3.80 4.77
CA LEU A 19 2.50 -2.93 3.62
C LEU A 19 3.75 -2.80 2.73
N SER A 20 4.90 -2.57 3.34
CA SER A 20 6.16 -2.46 2.60
C SER A 20 6.50 -3.78 1.88
N ALA A 21 6.33 -4.91 2.56
CA ALA A 21 6.61 -6.22 1.97
C ALA A 21 5.66 -6.54 0.82
N THR A 22 4.35 -6.30 1.00
CA THR A 22 3.34 -6.55 -0.04
C THR A 22 3.52 -5.61 -1.25
N LEU A 23 3.95 -4.36 -1.05
CA LEU A 23 4.30 -3.46 -2.15
C LEU A 23 5.47 -3.98 -2.98
N VAL A 24 6.54 -4.46 -2.32
CA VAL A 24 7.70 -5.04 -3.01
C VAL A 24 7.28 -6.24 -3.85
N VAL A 25 6.44 -7.13 -3.29
CA VAL A 25 5.92 -8.29 -4.02
C VAL A 25 5.07 -7.84 -5.22
N LEU A 26 4.21 -6.82 -5.08
CA LEU A 26 3.42 -6.28 -6.20
C LEU A 26 4.30 -5.77 -7.34
N VAL A 27 5.35 -5.02 -7.03
CA VAL A 27 6.28 -4.50 -8.05
C VAL A 27 7.02 -5.64 -8.76
N ILE A 28 7.56 -6.60 -8.00
CA ILE A 28 8.28 -7.74 -8.57
C ILE A 28 7.35 -8.56 -9.46
N THR A 29 6.16 -8.89 -8.97
CA THR A 29 5.19 -9.71 -9.73
C THR A 29 4.69 -9.00 -10.97
N ALA A 30 4.48 -7.68 -10.94
CA ALA A 30 4.14 -6.91 -12.14
C ALA A 30 5.24 -6.99 -13.22
N ILE A 31 6.52 -6.83 -12.83
CA ILE A 31 7.66 -6.95 -13.75
C ILE A 31 7.75 -8.37 -14.32
N VAL A 32 7.58 -9.38 -13.46
CA VAL A 32 7.67 -10.79 -13.86
C VAL A 32 6.55 -11.18 -14.83
N ILE A 33 5.32 -10.69 -14.61
CA ILE A 33 4.20 -10.89 -15.55
C ILE A 33 4.56 -10.35 -16.93
N GLN A 34 5.04 -9.10 -17.00
CA GLN A 34 5.44 -8.48 -18.26
C GLN A 34 6.55 -9.24 -19.00
N ILE A 35 7.53 -9.78 -18.26
CA ILE A 35 8.59 -10.62 -18.86
C ILE A 35 7.99 -11.90 -19.44
N PHE A 36 7.08 -12.57 -18.72
CA PHE A 36 6.49 -13.82 -19.20
C PHE A 36 5.45 -13.62 -20.31
N GLU A 37 4.75 -12.48 -20.33
CA GLU A 37 3.91 -12.05 -21.45
C GLU A 37 4.76 -11.89 -22.72
N ALA A 38 5.92 -11.23 -22.62
CA ALA A 38 6.83 -11.08 -23.75
C ALA A 38 7.46 -12.40 -24.23
N LEU A 39 7.49 -13.43 -23.37
CA LEU A 39 8.01 -14.77 -23.70
C LEU A 39 6.91 -15.77 -24.07
N GLU A 40 5.63 -15.35 -24.09
CA GLU A 40 4.47 -16.19 -24.40
C GLU A 40 4.36 -17.46 -23.52
N ILE A 41 4.71 -17.37 -22.23
CA ILE A 41 4.68 -18.52 -21.30
C ILE A 41 3.43 -18.48 -20.40
N ASP A 42 2.30 -18.90 -20.96
CA ASP A 42 0.94 -18.81 -20.36
C ASP A 42 0.83 -19.30 -18.92
N PHE A 43 1.46 -20.43 -18.58
CA PHE A 43 1.38 -20.98 -17.23
C PHE A 43 1.93 -20.00 -16.18
N PHE A 44 3.09 -19.38 -16.44
CA PHE A 44 3.69 -18.44 -15.50
C PHE A 44 2.94 -17.11 -15.47
N ILE A 45 2.42 -16.64 -16.61
CA ILE A 45 1.56 -15.46 -16.66
C ILE A 45 0.37 -15.64 -15.71
N HIS A 46 -0.36 -16.75 -15.83
CA HIS A 46 -1.50 -17.03 -14.96
C HIS A 46 -1.10 -17.17 -13.49
N LEU A 47 -0.03 -17.94 -13.20
CA LEU A 47 0.44 -18.15 -11.82
C LEU A 47 0.80 -16.83 -11.15
N PHE A 48 1.61 -15.99 -11.79
CA PHE A 48 2.04 -14.71 -11.22
C PHE A 48 0.91 -13.69 -11.17
N THR A 49 -0.04 -13.71 -12.11
CA THR A 49 -1.25 -12.89 -12.05
C THR A 49 -2.08 -13.20 -10.82
N VAL A 50 -2.30 -14.49 -10.51
CA VAL A 50 -3.02 -14.91 -9.30
C VAL A 50 -2.30 -14.44 -8.04
N ILE A 51 -0.98 -14.61 -7.96
CA ILE A 51 -0.16 -14.12 -6.84
C ILE A 51 -0.27 -12.60 -6.69
N HIS A 52 -0.19 -11.87 -7.80
CA HIS A 52 -0.29 -10.41 -7.83
C HIS A 52 -1.64 -9.93 -7.29
N ILE A 53 -2.75 -10.54 -7.75
CA ILE A 53 -4.10 -10.21 -7.30
C ILE A 53 -4.26 -10.44 -5.79
N PHE A 54 -3.88 -11.62 -5.27
CA PHE A 54 -3.99 -11.92 -3.85
C PHE A 54 -3.09 -11.03 -2.98
N THR A 55 -1.90 -10.69 -3.48
CA THR A 55 -1.02 -9.72 -2.83
C THR A 55 -1.66 -8.33 -2.81
N GLY A 56 -2.30 -7.92 -3.90
CA GLY A 56 -3.02 -6.64 -4.01
C GLY A 56 -4.20 -6.54 -3.05
N LEU A 57 -4.97 -7.61 -2.89
CA LEU A 57 -6.04 -7.69 -1.89
C LEU A 57 -5.47 -7.56 -0.47
N THR A 58 -4.38 -8.28 -0.18
CA THR A 58 -3.70 -8.20 1.12
C THR A 58 -3.17 -6.78 1.40
N PHE A 59 -2.53 -6.17 0.40
CA PHE A 59 -2.06 -4.78 0.47
C PHE A 59 -3.20 -3.81 0.73
N THR A 60 -4.35 -4.01 0.10
CA THR A 60 -5.56 -3.18 0.29
C THR A 60 -6.07 -3.28 1.73
N VAL A 61 -6.21 -4.50 2.26
CA VAL A 61 -6.64 -4.73 3.65
C VAL A 61 -5.65 -4.08 4.63
N LEU A 62 -4.35 -4.28 4.44
CA LEU A 62 -3.33 -3.66 5.27
C LEU A 62 -3.33 -2.13 5.16
N SER A 63 -3.66 -1.58 3.99
CA SER A 63 -3.75 -0.12 3.76
C SER A 63 -4.91 0.49 4.53
N VAL A 64 -6.07 -0.18 4.54
CA VAL A 64 -7.23 0.21 5.36
C VAL A 64 -6.86 0.17 6.84
N LEU A 65 -6.26 -0.94 7.32
CA LEU A 65 -5.82 -1.06 8.71
C LEU A 65 -4.79 0.00 9.09
N HIS A 66 -3.83 0.28 8.22
CA HIS A 66 -2.82 1.32 8.43
C HIS A 66 -3.47 2.69 8.55
N THR A 67 -4.42 2.99 7.67
CA THR A 67 -5.17 4.25 7.69
C THR A 67 -5.97 4.37 8.98
N MET A 68 -6.70 3.33 9.41
CA MET A 68 -7.47 3.33 10.66
C MET A 68 -6.58 3.55 11.88
N LEU A 69 -5.46 2.82 11.99
CA LEU A 69 -4.54 2.93 13.13
C LEU A 69 -3.89 4.32 13.22
N ASN A 70 -3.57 4.94 12.08
CA ASN A 70 -3.01 6.28 12.05
C ASN A 70 -4.09 7.36 12.23
N TRP A 71 -5.31 7.14 11.73
CA TRP A 71 -6.45 8.04 11.90
C TRP A 71 -6.86 8.17 13.37
N GLN A 72 -6.83 7.09 14.15
CA GLN A 72 -7.07 7.15 15.60
C GLN A 72 -6.08 8.08 16.32
N LEU A 73 -4.82 8.08 15.91
CA LEU A 73 -3.79 8.96 16.46
C LEU A 73 -3.96 10.41 16.00
N LEU A 74 -4.26 10.63 14.72
CA LEU A 74 -4.57 11.97 14.21
C LEU A 74 -5.80 12.55 14.90
N ARG A 75 -6.86 11.75 15.11
CA ARG A 75 -8.06 12.20 15.83
C ARG A 75 -7.72 12.61 17.27
N GLY A 76 -6.94 11.80 17.99
CA GLY A 76 -6.45 12.17 19.33
C GLY A 76 -5.61 13.47 19.31
N TYR A 77 -4.80 13.67 18.27
CA TYR A 77 -4.00 14.89 18.11
C TYR A 77 -4.87 16.12 17.83
N PHE A 78 -5.85 16.03 16.92
CA PHE A 78 -6.78 17.10 16.55
C PHE A 78 -7.82 17.41 17.63
N GLN A 79 -8.12 16.45 18.52
CA GLN A 79 -9.03 16.68 19.63
C GLN A 79 -8.34 17.41 20.78
N THR A 80 -7.04 17.14 20.98
CA THR A 80 -6.22 17.81 22.01
C THR A 80 -5.73 19.20 21.58
N ARG A 81 -5.44 19.38 20.29
CA ARG A 81 -5.16 20.69 19.69
C ARG A 81 -6.29 20.99 18.73
N ARG A 82 -7.16 21.98 19.01
CA ARG A 82 -8.21 22.53 18.10
C ARG A 82 -7.61 22.99 16.75
N LEU A 83 -7.08 22.07 15.97
CA LEU A 83 -6.43 22.29 14.69
C LEU A 83 -7.39 21.74 13.66
N GLY A 84 -8.00 22.64 12.89
CA GLY A 84 -8.72 22.23 11.68
C GLY A 84 -7.78 21.49 10.73
N VAL A 85 -8.36 20.71 9.81
CA VAL A 85 -7.63 20.03 8.74
C VAL A 85 -6.72 21.05 8.04
N ARG A 86 -5.40 20.86 8.13
CA ARG A 86 -4.44 21.78 7.50
C ARG A 86 -4.53 21.65 5.97
N ARG A 87 -4.34 22.77 5.27
CA ARG A 87 -4.29 22.82 3.78
C ARG A 87 -3.32 21.80 3.19
N GLU A 88 -2.23 21.51 3.90
CA GLU A 88 -1.21 20.50 3.57
C GLU A 88 -1.83 19.10 3.40
N THR A 89 -2.76 18.71 4.27
CA THR A 89 -3.43 17.39 4.19
C THR A 89 -4.35 17.30 2.99
N ILE A 90 -5.07 18.39 2.68
CA ILE A 90 -5.93 18.46 1.49
C ILE A 90 -5.07 18.43 0.21
N GLY A 91 -3.94 19.15 0.20
CA GLY A 91 -2.98 19.14 -0.90
C GLY A 91 -2.39 17.76 -1.15
N ALA A 92 -2.00 17.04 -0.10
CA ALA A 92 -1.51 15.67 -0.21
C ALA A 92 -2.59 14.71 -0.77
N LEU A 93 -3.84 14.85 -0.34
CA LEU A 93 -4.96 14.06 -0.85
C LEU A 93 -5.20 14.32 -2.35
N LEU A 94 -5.26 15.60 -2.75
CA LEU A 94 -5.42 16.01 -4.15
C LEU A 94 -4.28 15.50 -5.02
N LEU A 95 -3.04 15.65 -4.58
CA LEU A 95 -1.87 15.16 -5.30
C LEU A 95 -1.93 13.64 -5.50
N THR A 96 -2.37 12.90 -4.47
CA THR A 96 -2.54 11.45 -4.55
C THR A 96 -3.59 11.08 -5.59
N LEU A 97 -4.75 11.76 -5.60
CA LEU A 97 -5.80 11.54 -6.59
C LEU A 97 -5.34 11.83 -8.02
N VAL A 98 -4.63 12.95 -8.24
CA VAL A 98 -4.06 13.29 -9.54
C VAL A 98 -3.06 12.23 -10.00
N THR A 99 -2.19 11.76 -9.10
CA THR A 99 -1.18 10.74 -9.42
C THR A 99 -1.83 9.41 -9.85
N ILE A 100 -2.89 8.99 -9.14
CA ILE A 100 -3.68 7.80 -9.51
C ILE A 100 -4.31 8.00 -10.89
N LEU A 101 -4.94 9.15 -11.14
CA LEU A 101 -5.59 9.45 -12.41
C LEU A 101 -4.58 9.42 -13.58
N THR A 102 -3.40 10.02 -13.41
CA THR A 102 -2.35 10.00 -14.43
C THR A 102 -1.82 8.61 -14.70
N ALA A 103 -1.67 7.78 -13.66
CA ALA A 103 -1.22 6.39 -13.83
C ALA A 103 -2.24 5.56 -14.61
N VAL A 104 -3.54 5.70 -14.31
CA VAL A 104 -4.62 5.03 -15.04
C VAL A 104 -4.66 5.48 -16.49
N LEU A 105 -4.61 6.79 -16.75
CA LEU A 105 -4.58 7.33 -18.12
C LEU A 105 -3.37 6.83 -18.91
N PHE A 106 -2.20 6.74 -18.29
CA PHE A 106 -1.01 6.18 -18.93
C PHE A 106 -1.21 4.72 -19.36
N VAL A 107 -1.76 3.89 -18.48
CA VAL A 107 -2.05 2.48 -18.80
C VAL A 107 -3.04 2.38 -19.96
N CYS A 108 -4.14 3.16 -19.92
CA CYS A 108 -5.12 3.16 -21.01
C CYS A 108 -4.52 3.61 -22.35
N LEU A 109 -3.61 4.60 -22.36
CA LEU A 109 -3.01 5.11 -23.59
C LEU A 109 -1.89 4.23 -24.17
N VAL A 110 -1.26 3.39 -23.35
CA VAL A 110 -0.11 2.55 -23.76
C VAL A 110 -0.55 1.12 -24.08
N MET A 111 -1.68 0.66 -23.54
CA MET A 111 -2.22 -0.68 -23.80
C MET A 111 -3.22 -0.74 -24.97
N ASP A 112 -3.62 0.40 -25.54
CA ASP A 112 -4.29 0.50 -26.86
C ASP A 112 -3.25 0.55 -27.99
#